data_AF-A0A662TS62-F1
#
_entry.id   AF-A0A662TS62-F1
#
_cell.length_a   1.000
_cell.length_b   1.000
_cell.length_c   1.000
_cell.angle_alpha   90.00
_cell.angle_beta   90.00
_cell.angle_gamma   90.00
#
_symmetry.space_group_name_H-M   'P 1'
#
loop_
_entity.id
_entity.type
_entity.pdbx_description
1 polymer ?
#
loop_
_entity_poly.entity_id
_entity_poly.type
_entity_poly.pdbx_seq_one_letter_code
_entity_poly.pdbx_strand_id
1 'polypeptide(L)'
;LLPYLYRFIRMKYTYRYSQLLVASLTGTYCHILLDAPLYSEMKPFYPLSGNPFLYTIEPGYIYGGCIFSFLVGFAVWGIWKLKQHI
;
A
#
# COMPACT_ATOMS: atom_id res chain seq x y z
N LEU A 1 22.02 16.01 -1.75
CA LEU A 1 20.93 15.53 -0.85
C LEU A 1 20.18 14.32 -1.41
N LEU A 2 19.52 14.42 -2.56
CA LEU A 2 18.83 13.31 -3.24
C LEU A 2 19.60 11.97 -3.33
N PRO A 3 20.88 11.93 -3.75
CA PRO A 3 21.61 10.66 -3.85
C PRO A 3 21.89 10.01 -2.49
N TYR A 4 21.98 10.81 -1.43
CA TYR A 4 22.19 10.33 -0.06
C TYR A 4 20.92 9.72 0.52
N LEU A 5 19.77 10.36 0.27
CA LEU A 5 18.45 9.85 0.65
C LEU A 5 18.14 8.52 -0.04
N TYR A 6 18.40 8.44 -1.36
CA TYR A 6 18.24 7.21 -2.14
C TYR A 6 19.05 6.05 -1.57
N ARG A 7 20.33 6.28 -1.22
CA ARG A 7 21.21 5.25 -0.67
C ARG A 7 20.75 4.76 0.69
N PHE A 8 20.10 5.61 1.48
CA PHE A 8 19.60 5.27 2.81
C PHE A 8 18.36 4.36 2.76
N ILE A 9 17.46 4.60 1.80
CA ILE A 9 16.19 3.88 1.61
C ILE A 9 16.37 2.58 0.81
N ARG A 10 17.41 2.47 -0.02
CA ARG A 10 17.59 1.35 -0.94
C ARG A 10 17.74 0.01 -0.22
N MET A 11 16.73 -0.85 -0.36
CA MET A 11 16.78 -2.27 -0.03
C MET A 11 17.42 -3.02 -1.21
N LYS A 12 18.58 -3.67 -1.00
CA LYS A 12 19.14 -4.61 -1.98
C LYS A 12 18.44 -5.96 -1.80
N TYR A 13 17.43 -6.23 -2.60
CA TYR A 13 16.77 -7.54 -2.67
C TYR A 13 16.75 -8.04 -4.12
N THR A 14 17.05 -9.32 -4.31
CA THR A 14 16.86 -10.01 -5.58
C THR A 14 15.47 -10.66 -5.57
N TYR A 15 14.51 -10.04 -6.26
CA TYR A 15 13.16 -10.59 -6.37
C TYR A 15 13.04 -11.53 -7.57
N ARG A 16 12.35 -12.65 -7.37
CA ARG A 16 11.91 -13.51 -8.47
C ARG A 16 10.72 -12.86 -9.18
N TYR A 17 10.56 -13.13 -10.48
CA TYR A 17 9.44 -12.61 -11.28
C TYR A 17 8.07 -12.97 -10.69
N SER A 18 7.91 -14.18 -10.15
CA SER A 18 6.67 -14.59 -9.48
C SER A 18 6.34 -13.74 -8.25
N GLN A 19 7.34 -13.32 -7.49
CA GLN A 19 7.15 -12.45 -6.32
C GLN A 19 6.70 -11.05 -6.75
N LEU A 20 7.29 -10.53 -7.83
CA LEU A 20 6.89 -9.25 -8.41
C LEU A 20 5.44 -9.29 -8.91
N LEU A 21 5.06 -10.33 -9.63
CA LEU A 21 3.68 -10.50 -10.12
C LEU A 21 2.67 -10.57 -8.98
N VAL A 22 2.92 -11.40 -7.97
CA VAL A 22 2.00 -11.53 -6.83
C VAL A 22 1.90 -10.21 -6.07
N ALA A 23 3.04 -9.55 -5.82
CA ALA A 23 3.05 -8.26 -5.14
C ALA A 23 2.31 -7.17 -5.94
N SER A 24 2.52 -7.08 -7.24
CA SER A 24 1.87 -6.07 -8.07
C SER A 24 0.37 -6.30 -8.17
N LEU A 25 -0.06 -7.54 -8.45
CA LEU A 25 -1.49 -7.87 -8.54
C LEU A 25 -2.18 -7.63 -7.19
N THR A 26 -1.62 -8.16 -6.10
CA THR A 26 -2.20 -8.01 -4.77
C THR A 26 -2.27 -6.54 -4.36
N GLY A 27 -1.19 -5.78 -4.56
CA GLY A 27 -1.15 -4.36 -4.23
C GLY A 27 -2.20 -3.54 -5.01
N THR A 28 -2.32 -3.79 -6.32
CA THR A 28 -3.30 -3.11 -7.17
C THR A 28 -4.74 -3.43 -6.72
N TYR A 29 -5.07 -4.70 -6.50
CA TYR A 29 -6.42 -5.08 -6.08
C TYR A 29 -6.75 -4.57 -4.66
N CYS A 30 -5.81 -4.64 -3.72
CA CYS A 30 -6.00 -4.07 -2.39
C CYS A 30 -6.26 -2.56 -2.45
N HIS A 31 -5.55 -1.83 -3.33
CA HIS A 31 -5.77 -0.39 -3.47
C HIS A 31 -7.16 -0.08 -4.06
N ILE A 32 -7.59 -0.79 -5.10
CA ILE A 32 -8.93 -0.66 -5.67
C ILE A 32 -10.01 -0.93 -4.61
N LEU A 33 -9.85 -1.97 -3.79
CA LEU A 33 -10.79 -2.30 -2.72
C LEU A 33 -10.81 -1.27 -1.60
N LEU A 34 -9.66 -0.68 -1.27
CA LEU A 34 -9.55 0.37 -0.26
C LEU A 34 -10.26 1.67 -0.70
N ASP A 35 -10.17 2.00 -1.99
CA ASP A 35 -10.78 3.19 -2.58
C ASP A 35 -12.26 3.00 -2.93
N ALA A 36 -12.73 1.76 -3.05
CA ALA A 36 -14.10 1.45 -3.43
C ALA A 36 -15.16 2.11 -2.52
N PRO A 37 -15.03 2.20 -1.19
CA PRO A 37 -16.03 2.90 -0.39
C PRO A 37 -16.05 4.42 -0.57
N LEU A 38 -14.96 5.02 -1.07
CA LEU A 38 -14.77 6.46 -1.20
C LEU A 38 -15.25 7.03 -2.53
N TYR A 39 -15.00 6.32 -3.64
CA TYR A 39 -15.13 6.88 -4.98
C TYR A 39 -16.10 6.09 -5.86
N SER A 40 -17.01 6.81 -6.50
CA SER A 40 -18.06 6.22 -7.35
C SER A 40 -17.53 5.59 -8.64
N GLU A 41 -16.40 6.08 -9.14
CA GLU A 41 -15.76 5.62 -10.37
C GLU A 41 -15.00 4.30 -10.22
N MET A 42 -14.79 3.82 -8.99
CA MET A 42 -14.06 2.58 -8.73
C MET A 42 -14.86 1.35 -9.18
N LYS A 43 -14.20 0.43 -9.88
CA LYS A 43 -14.82 -0.77 -10.46
C LYS A 43 -14.14 -2.04 -9.93
N PRO A 44 -14.46 -2.49 -8.70
CA PRO A 44 -13.79 -3.63 -8.07
C PRO A 44 -13.98 -4.95 -8.82
N PHE A 45 -15.08 -5.09 -9.57
CA PHE A 45 -15.45 -6.32 -10.30
C PHE A 45 -15.50 -6.13 -11.81
N TYR A 46 -14.69 -5.22 -12.37
CA TYR A 46 -14.63 -5.03 -13.82
C TYR A 46 -14.50 -6.38 -14.57
N PRO A 47 -15.29 -6.64 -15.64
CA PRO A 47 -16.13 -5.71 -16.40
C PRO A 47 -17.55 -5.48 -15.87
N LEU A 48 -17.94 -6.11 -14.75
CA LEU A 48 -19.24 -5.86 -14.13
C LEU A 48 -19.32 -4.38 -13.72
N SER A 49 -20.42 -3.74 -14.09
CA SER A 49 -20.63 -2.32 -13.84
C SER A 49 -21.06 -2.06 -12.40
N GLY A 50 -20.52 -1.01 -11.80
CA GLY A 50 -20.94 -0.49 -10.51
C GLY A 50 -19.93 -0.76 -9.38
N ASN A 51 -20.23 -0.14 -8.25
CA ASN A 51 -19.42 -0.21 -7.04
C ASN A 51 -20.32 -0.57 -5.86
N PRO A 52 -20.36 -1.86 -5.45
CA PRO A 52 -21.22 -2.29 -4.36
C PRO A 52 -20.74 -1.81 -2.99
N PHE A 53 -19.51 -1.30 -2.89
CA PHE A 53 -18.91 -0.86 -1.63
C PHE A 53 -19.06 0.65 -1.39
N LEU A 54 -19.58 1.41 -2.35
CA LEU A 54 -19.70 2.86 -2.25
C LEU A 54 -20.48 3.28 -0.99
N TYR A 55 -19.91 4.16 -0.19
CA TYR A 55 -20.48 4.66 1.09
C TYR A 55 -20.73 3.59 2.17
N THR A 56 -20.20 2.38 2.02
CA THR A 56 -20.32 1.33 3.06
C THR A 56 -19.48 1.63 4.31
N ILE A 57 -18.43 2.45 4.17
CA ILE A 57 -17.53 2.84 5.26
C ILE A 57 -17.40 4.36 5.24
N GLU A 58 -17.43 4.98 6.43
CA GLU A 58 -17.21 6.42 6.55
C GLU A 58 -15.76 6.77 6.15
N PRO A 59 -15.55 7.81 5.30
CA PRO A 59 -14.23 8.20 4.83
C PRO A 59 -13.18 8.41 5.94
N GLY A 60 -13.60 8.89 7.11
CA GLY A 60 -12.72 9.11 8.26
C GLY A 60 -11.98 7.85 8.72
N TYR A 61 -12.63 6.68 8.71
CA TYR A 61 -11.99 5.41 9.08
C TYR A 61 -10.95 4.98 8.05
N ILE A 62 -11.20 5.24 6.76
CA ILE A 62 -10.24 4.87 5.70
C ILE A 62 -9.01 5.76 5.79
N TYR A 63 -9.17 7.08 5.87
CA TYR A 63 -8.04 8.00 6.03
C TYR A 63 -7.27 7.75 7.33
N GLY A 64 -7.97 7.49 8.44
CA GLY A 64 -7.37 7.11 9.71
C GLY A 64 -6.55 5.82 9.60
N GLY A 65 -7.10 4.79 8.94
CA GLY A 65 -6.41 3.54 8.66
C GLY A 65 -5.16 3.71 7.79
N CYS A 66 -5.19 4.60 6.80
CA CYS A 66 -4.04 4.94 5.97
C CYS A 66 -2.92 5.59 6.79
N ILE A 67 -3.24 6.60 7.61
CA ILE A 67 -2.27 7.29 8.48
C ILE A 67 -1.67 6.28 9.46
N PHE A 68 -2.50 5.45 10.09
CA PHE A 68 -2.04 4.42 11.01
C PHE A 68 -1.10 3.42 10.33
N SER A 69 -1.46 2.92 9.15
CA SER A 69 -0.64 1.99 8.38
C SER A 69 0.71 2.59 7.98
N PHE A 70 0.72 3.87 7.62
CA PHE A 70 1.96 4.61 7.34
C PHE A 70 2.87 4.68 8.58
N LEU A 71 2.33 5.04 9.74
CA LEU A 71 3.09 5.11 10.99
C LEU A 71 3.66 3.75 11.39
N VAL A 72 2.85 2.67 11.28
CA VAL A 72 3.30 1.30 11.54
C VAL A 72 4.41 0.89 10.58
N GLY A 73 4.24 1.13 9.27
CA GLY A 73 5.25 0.81 8.26
C GLY A 73 6.57 1.56 8.51
N PHE A 74 6.48 2.84 8.87
CA PHE A 74 7.64 3.65 9.24
C PHE A 74 8.36 3.12 10.48
N ALA A 75 7.61 2.75 11.52
CA ALA A 75 8.18 2.16 12.73
C ALA A 75 8.89 0.82 12.45
N VAL A 76 8.26 -0.07 11.69
CA VAL A 76 8.86 -1.36 11.30
C VAL A 76 10.15 -1.16 10.52
N TRP A 77 10.14 -0.24 9.54
CA TRP A 77 11.35 0.10 8.78
C TRP A 77 12.46 0.66 9.68
N GLY A 78 12.13 1.54 10.63
CA GLY A 78 13.07 2.10 11.59
C GLY A 78 13.72 1.03 12.47
N ILE A 79 12.92 0.10 13.00
CA ILE A 79 13.41 -1.03 13.81
C ILE A 79 14.34 -1.94 12.99
N TRP A 80 13.91 -2.29 11.77
CA TRP A 80 14.73 -3.10 10.87
C TRP A 80 16.07 -2.41 10.56
N LYS A 81 16.05 -1.10 10.33
CA LYS A 81 17.24 -0.31 10.06
C LYS A 81 18.19 -0.26 11.26
N LEU A 82 17.65 -0.10 12.47
CA LEU A 82 18.46 -0.10 13.69
C LEU A 82 19.15 -1.45 13.91
N LYS A 83 18.45 -2.56 13.65
CA LYS A 83 19.01 -3.92 13.73
C LYS A 83 20.13 -4.19 12.70
N GLN A 84 20.16 -3.47 11.58
CA GLN A 84 21.23 -3.59 10.58
C GLN A 84 22.52 -2.84 10.98
N HIS A 85 22.46 -1.96 11.98
CA HIS A 85 23.59 -1.14 12.45
C HIS A 85 24.21 -1.64 13.76
N ILE A 86 23.62 -2.67 14.40
CA ILE A 86 24.17 -3.42 15.56
C ILE A 86 24.71 -4.75 15.02
#